data_AF-A0A7X6U490-F1
#
_entry.id   AF-A0A7X6U490-F1
#
_cell.length_a   1.000
_cell.length_b   1.000
_cell.length_c   1.000
_cell.angle_alpha   90.00
_cell.angle_beta   90.00
_cell.angle_gamma   90.00
#
_symmetry.space_group_name_H-M   'P 1'
#
loop_
_entity.id
_entity.type
_entity.pdbx_description
1 polymer ?
#
loop_
_entity_poly.entity_id
_entity_poly.type
_entity_poly.pdbx_seq_one_letter_code
_entity_poly.pdbx_strand_id
1 'polypeptide(L)' 'MSIDTNHFVLLDDIISGTATLLSDLQEHSSFAADDLAALDSALEMGWQQGLFSFLYIPYEFGVDLVNQ' A
#
# COMPACT_ATOMS: atom_id res chain seq x y z
N MET A 1 8.75 3.31 -26.03
CA MET A 1 8.91 4.11 -24.81
C MET A 1 8.11 3.42 -23.73
N SER A 2 8.78 2.82 -22.74
CA SER A 2 8.08 2.36 -21.53
C SER A 2 7.59 3.60 -20.81
N ILE A 3 6.29 3.67 -20.51
CA ILE A 3 5.78 4.71 -19.62
C ILE A 3 6.30 4.30 -18.25
N ASP A 4 7.23 5.07 -17.69
CA ASP A 4 7.59 4.90 -16.27
C ASP A 4 6.35 5.26 -15.46
N THR A 5 5.67 4.22 -14.97
CA THR A 5 4.55 4.39 -14.06
C THR A 5 5.13 4.84 -12.73
N ASN A 6 5.16 6.15 -12.50
CA ASN A 6 5.47 6.71 -11.18
C ASN A 6 4.30 6.39 -10.25
N HIS A 7 4.49 5.37 -9.41
CA HIS A 7 3.56 5.03 -8.36
C HIS A 7 3.69 6.07 -7.25
N PHE A 8 2.56 6.62 -6.81
CA PHE A 8 2.48 7.53 -5.67
C PHE A 8 1.38 7.02 -4.75
N VAL A 9 1.49 7.36 -3.47
CA VAL A 9 0.44 7.06 -2.50
C VAL A 9 -0.22 8.36 -2.05
N LEU A 10 -1.54 8.39 -2.09
CA LEU A 10 -2.33 9.48 -1.58
C LEU A 10 -3.12 8.97 -0.37
N LEU A 11 -2.77 9.46 0.82
CA LEU A 11 -3.52 9.17 2.05
C LEU A 11 -4.60 10.23 2.19
N ASP A 12 -5.85 9.87 1.89
CA ASP A 12 -7.00 10.75 2.03
C ASP A 12 -7.61 10.60 3.43
N ASP A 13 -7.67 11.70 4.18
CA ASP A 13 -8.31 11.77 5.48
C ASP A 13 -9.61 12.56 5.36
N ILE A 14 -10.72 11.83 5.24
CA ILE A 14 -12.06 12.40 5.13
C ILE A 14 -12.51 13.16 6.39
N ILE A 15 -11.94 12.85 7.56
CA ILE A 15 -12.33 13.49 8.83
C ILE A 15 -11.73 14.90 8.89
N SER A 16 -10.48 15.06 8.46
CA SER A 16 -9.82 16.37 8.39
C SER A 16 -10.04 17.10 7.06
N GLY A 17 -10.51 16.41 6.03
CA GLY A 17 -10.65 16.97 4.68
C GLY A 17 -9.30 17.27 4.02
N THR A 18 -8.25 16.54 4.41
CA THR A 18 -6.90 16.73 3.89
C THR A 18 -6.35 15.46 3.28
N ALA A 19 -5.49 15.61 2.27
CA ALA A 19 -4.81 14.49 1.65
C ALA A 19 -3.29 14.68 1.74
N THR A 20 -2.57 13.61 2.11
CA THR A 20 -1.11 13.59 2.13
C THR A 20 -0.59 12.83 0.91
N LEU A 21 0.14 13.52 0.05
CA LEU A 21 0.80 12.91 -1.11
C LEU A 21 2.19 12.41 -0.71
N LEU A 22 2.42 11.11 -0.89
CA LEU A 22 3.71 10.46 -0.78
C LEU A 22 4.22 10.19 -2.20
N SER A 23 4.96 11.16 -2.73
CA SER A 23 5.54 11.12 -4.08
C SER A 23 6.89 10.39 -4.15
N ASP A 24 7.48 10.08 -3.00
CA ASP A 24 8.78 9.39 -2.89
C ASP A 24 8.58 7.92 -2.48
N LEU A 25 7.60 7.27 -3.10
CA LEU A 25 7.36 5.84 -2.88
C LEU A 25 8.54 5.06 -3.46
N GLN A 26 9.38 4.53 -2.58
CA GLN A 26 10.58 3.78 -2.96
C GLN A 26 10.26 2.34 -3.36
N GLU A 27 9.41 1.67 -2.58
CA GLU A 27 9.08 0.26 -2.79
C GLU A 27 7.59 0.00 -2.62
N HIS A 28 7.07 -0.95 -3.40
CA HIS A 28 5.72 -1.48 -3.30
C HIS A 28 5.76 -3.00 -3.39
N SER A 29 5.08 -3.67 -2.46
CA SER A 29 4.92 -5.12 -2.45
C SER A 29 3.45 -5.46 -2.25
N SER A 30 2.96 -6.42 -3.01
CA SER A 30 1.60 -6.95 -2.89
C SER A 30 1.65 -8.40 -2.47
N PHE A 31 0.80 -8.79 -1.53
CA PHE A 31 0.73 -10.15 -1.00
C PHE A 31 -0.67 -10.70 -1.26
N ALA A 32 -0.76 -11.93 -1.77
CA ALA A 32 -2.02 -12.67 -1.72
C ALA A 32 -2.24 -13.19 -0.30
N ALA A 33 -3.46 -13.65 -0.01
CA ALA A 33 -3.80 -14.21 1.30
C ALA A 33 -2.87 -15.38 1.69
N ASP A 34 -2.50 -16.22 0.72
CA ASP A 34 -1.62 -17.37 0.93
C ASP A 34 -0.15 -16.96 1.18
N ASP A 35 0.24 -15.76 0.78
CA ASP A 35 1.61 -15.23 0.89
C ASP A 35 1.80 -14.37 2.15
N LEU A 36 0.81 -14.29 3.04
CA LEU A 36 0.85 -13.38 4.19
C LEU A 36 2.03 -13.67 5.13
N ALA A 37 2.52 -14.92 5.18
CA ALA A 37 3.71 -15.28 5.95
C ALA A 37 5.00 -14.57 5.44
N ALA A 38 5.04 -14.15 4.18
CA ALA A 38 6.17 -13.41 3.62
C ALA A 38 6.16 -11.91 3.99
N LEU A 39 5.04 -11.40 4.53
CA LEU A 39 4.90 -9.99 4.91
C LEU A 39 5.94 -9.58 5.96
N ASP A 40 6.15 -10.42 6.98
CA ASP A 40 7.07 -10.12 8.07
C ASP A 40 8.50 -9.92 7.55
N SER A 41 8.95 -10.79 6.65
CA SER A 41 10.27 -10.69 6.04
C SER A 41 10.40 -9.43 5.16
N ALA A 42 9.36 -9.05 4.43
CA ALA A 42 9.37 -7.83 3.64
C ALA A 42 9.46 -6.56 4.50
N LEU A 43 8.71 -6.51 5.61
CA LEU A 43 8.77 -5.41 6.58
C LEU A 43 10.15 -5.32 7.22
N GLU A 44 10.73 -6.45 7.65
CA GLU A 44 12.07 -6.49 8.23
C GLU A 44 13.12 -5.93 7.26
N MET A 45 13.08 -6.34 5.99
CA MET A 45 13.98 -5.80 4.97
C MET A 45 13.80 -4.30 4.75
N GLY A 46 12.56 -3.81 4.69
CA GLY A 46 12.29 -2.38 4.54
C GLY A 46 12.82 -1.56 5.72
N TRP A 47 12.65 -2.05 6.95
CA TRP A 47 13.16 -1.38 8.14
C TRP A 47 14.68 -1.34 8.22
N GLN A 48 15.38 -2.41 7.78
CA GLN A 48 16.85 -2.40 7.66
C GLN A 48 17.34 -1.38 6.64
N GLN A 49 16.53 -1.03 5.65
CA GLN A 49 16.80 0.04 4.68
C GLN A 49 16.39 1.43 5.18
N GLY A 50 15.81 1.54 6.38
CA GLY A 50 15.34 2.80 6.94
C GLY A 50 14.03 3.31 6.32
N LEU A 51 13.28 2.44 5.64
CA LEU A 51 11.99 2.79 5.03
C LEU A 51 10.87 2.78 6.08
N PHE A 52 9.95 3.72 5.94
CA PHE A 52 8.66 3.69 6.64
C PHE A 52 7.65 2.91 5.81
N SER A 53 6.93 1.99 6.46
CA SER A 53 5.94 1.14 5.80
C SER A 53 4.53 1.58 6.12
N PHE A 54 3.64 1.52 5.14
CA PHE A 54 2.19 1.59 5.33
C PHE A 54 1.57 0.34 4.70
N LEU A 55 0.49 -0.15 5.30
CA LEU A 55 -0.29 -1.27 4.78
C LEU A 55 -1.64 -0.74 4.33
N TYR A 56 -2.06 -1.18 3.15
CA TYR A 56 -3.40 -0.91 2.65
C TYR A 56 -3.98 -2.21 2.11
N ILE A 57 -5.30 -2.30 2.17
CA ILE A 57 -6.05 -3.39 1.56
C ILE A 57 -6.82 -2.76 0.40
N PRO A 58 -6.69 -3.26 -0.84
CA PRO A 58 -7.51 -2.80 -1.96
C PRO A 58 -8.98 -2.86 -1.57
N TYR A 59 -9.75 -1.84 -1.93
CA TYR A 59 -11.16 -1.75 -1.56
C TYR A 59 -11.95 -2.99 -2.04
N GLU A 60 -11.54 -3.56 -3.17
CA GLU A 60 -12.10 -4.74 -3.81
C GLU A 60 -11.93 -6.01 -2.96
N PHE A 61 -10.93 -6.06 -2.08
CA PHE A 61 -10.74 -7.18 -1.16
C PHE A 61 -11.76 -7.12 0.00
N GLY A 62 -12.30 -5.93 0.27
CA GLY A 62 -13.19 -5.69 1.40
C GLY A 62 -14.64 -6.12 1.17
N VAL A 63 -15.07 -6.48 -0.05
CA VAL A 63 -16.51 -6.64 -0.27
C VAL A 63 -16.95 -7.47 -1.49
N ASP A 64 -17.83 -8.45 -1.23
CA ASP A 64 -19.15 -8.44 -1.88
C ASP A 64 -20.00 -7.39 -1.15
N LEU A 65 -20.08 -6.16 -1.68
CA LEU A 65 -20.91 -5.09 -1.11
C LEU A 65 -22.37 -5.53 -1.24
N VAL A 66 -22.87 -6.14 -0.16
CA VAL A 66 -24.27 -6.29 0.25
C VAL A 66 -25.26 -5.89 -0.84
N ASN A 67 -25.56 -6.83 -1.73
CA ASN A 67 -26.85 -6.89 -2.42
C ASN A 67 -27.55 -8.19 -1.98
N GLN A 68 -28.12 -8.17 -0.77
CA GLN A 68 -29.28 -8.98 -0.40
C GLN A 68 -30.44 -8.04 -0.08
#